data_AF-A0A3Q2Y9G2-F1
#
_entry.id   AF-A0A3Q2Y9G2-F1
#
_cell.length_a   1.000
_cell.length_b   1.000
_cell.length_c   1.000
_cell.angle_alpha   90.00
_cell.angle_beta   90.00
_cell.angle_gamma   90.00
#
_symmetry.space_group_name_H-M   'P 1'
#
loop_
_entity.id
_entity.type
_entity.pdbx_description
1 polymer ?
#
loop_
_entity_poly.entity_id
_entity_poly.type
_entity_poly.pdbx_seq_one_letter_code
_entity_poly.pdbx_strand_id
1 'polypeptide(L)'
;MEPWDLPISDSEFDLDSCSMNGTDPLKPKCPVLNENQTPAFPEWLTIIMLCVYLLFANILLLNLLIAIFNFTFQEVQDNTDRIWKFQRYELIKEYHSRPAAPPPFIILSHLYIFIRNVLLCRPPLKSRKFSEYNELLSWEALMKDRYLLSTQQQRSQTMERCIVDTAQKYEPLQS
;
A
#
# COMPACT_ATOMS: atom_id res chain seq x y z
N MET A 1 31.18 7.73 50.40
CA MET A 1 31.57 7.79 48.98
C MET A 1 30.44 7.14 48.23
N GLU A 2 29.40 7.92 47.90
CA GLU A 2 28.23 7.39 47.20
C GLU A 2 28.53 7.30 45.69
N PRO A 3 28.09 6.26 44.96
CA PRO A 3 28.50 6.02 43.57
C PRO A 3 27.72 6.81 42.50
N TRP A 4 26.87 7.77 42.89
CA TRP A 4 25.93 8.44 41.98
C TRP A 4 26.09 9.97 41.88
N ASP A 5 27.12 10.54 42.48
CA ASP A 5 27.48 11.94 42.23
C ASP A 5 28.20 12.02 40.87
N LEU A 6 27.42 12.02 39.79
CA LEU A 6 27.87 12.51 38.49
C LEU A 6 28.15 14.01 38.63
N PRO A 7 29.39 14.49 38.42
CA PRO A 7 29.68 15.91 38.43
C PRO A 7 29.10 16.51 37.15
N ILE A 8 27.82 16.90 37.19
CA ILE A 8 27.20 17.75 36.19
C ILE A 8 27.63 19.19 36.50
N SER A 9 28.91 19.52 36.30
CA SER A 9 29.35 20.92 36.27
C SER A 9 30.67 21.20 35.54
N ASP A 10 31.46 20.20 35.15
CA ASP A 10 32.72 20.49 34.44
C ASP A 10 32.58 20.20 32.94
N SER A 11 31.80 21.04 32.25
CA SER A 11 32.09 21.36 30.85
C SER A 11 33.33 22.28 30.84
N GLU A 12 34.49 21.74 31.21
CA GLU A 12 35.76 22.44 31.03
C GLU A 12 35.96 22.57 29.52
N PHE A 13 35.59 23.75 29.01
CA PHE A 13 35.71 24.13 27.60
C PHE A 13 37.20 24.21 27.29
N ASP A 14 37.77 23.08 26.89
CA ASP A 14 39.20 22.96 26.62
C ASP A 14 39.51 23.79 25.36
N LEU A 15 40.05 24.98 25.53
CA LEU A 15 40.28 25.97 24.46
C LEU A 15 41.23 25.42 23.37
N ASP A 16 42.02 24.41 23.71
CA ASP A 16 42.91 23.68 22.81
C ASP A 16 42.16 22.81 21.79
N SER A 17 40.86 22.57 21.98
CA SER A 17 40.03 21.76 21.07
C SER A 17 39.44 22.54 19.88
N CYS A 18 39.58 23.87 19.85
CA CYS A 18 38.98 24.71 18.81
C CYS A 18 39.96 25.76 18.25
N SER A 19 39.71 26.24 17.03
CA SER A 19 40.50 27.29 16.38
C SER A 19 39.72 28.61 16.33
N MET A 20 40.28 29.70 16.88
CA MET A 20 39.63 31.02 16.90
C MET A 20 39.38 31.58 15.49
N ASN A 21 40.34 31.39 14.58
CA ASN A 21 40.28 31.89 13.21
C ASN A 21 39.85 30.81 12.20
N GLY A 22 39.73 29.54 12.60
CA GLY A 22 39.46 28.43 11.68
C GLY A 22 40.64 28.13 10.76
N THR A 23 41.86 28.37 11.22
CA THR A 23 43.09 28.21 10.43
C THR A 23 43.55 26.75 10.37
N ASP A 24 43.12 25.93 11.33
CA ASP A 24 43.37 24.50 11.35
C ASP A 24 42.18 23.73 10.74
N PRO A 25 42.39 22.94 9.68
CA PRO A 25 41.32 22.15 9.04
C PRO A 25 40.84 20.95 9.88
N LEU A 26 41.57 20.61 10.95
CA LEU A 26 41.25 19.48 11.84
C LEU A 26 40.40 19.88 13.05
N LYS A 27 40.29 21.19 13.34
CA LYS A 27 39.60 21.70 14.54
C LYS A 27 38.40 22.58 14.17
N PRO A 28 37.26 22.46 14.87
CA PRO A 28 36.12 23.34 14.68
C PRO A 28 36.42 24.77 15.18
N LYS A 29 35.62 25.74 14.72
CA LYS A 29 35.73 27.13 15.15
C LYS A 29 35.17 27.31 16.56
N CYS A 30 35.85 28.07 17.40
CA CYS A 30 35.41 28.32 18.77
C CYS A 30 34.09 29.12 18.82
N PRO A 31 33.24 28.92 19.85
CA PRO A 31 32.09 29.79 20.09
C PRO A 31 32.54 31.22 20.39
N VAL A 32 31.64 32.19 20.22
CA VAL A 32 31.94 33.59 20.55
C VAL A 32 31.96 33.74 22.08
N LEU A 33 33.11 34.17 22.62
CA LEU A 33 33.30 34.43 24.05
C LEU A 33 33.11 35.92 24.37
N ASN A 34 32.61 36.22 25.57
CA ASN A 34 32.55 37.57 26.14
C ASN A 34 33.90 37.98 26.75
N GLU A 35 33.98 39.23 27.25
CA GLU A 35 35.18 39.82 27.87
C GLU A 35 35.73 39.01 29.06
N ASN A 36 34.88 38.22 29.73
CA ASN A 36 35.24 37.33 30.85
C ASN A 36 35.58 35.89 30.40
N GLN A 37 35.88 35.65 29.12
CA GLN A 37 36.20 34.32 28.56
C GLN A 37 35.11 33.23 28.71
N THR A 38 33.85 33.62 28.92
CA THR A 38 32.69 32.71 28.94
C THR A 38 31.92 32.78 27.63
N PRO A 39 31.21 31.72 27.20
CA PRO A 39 30.37 31.78 26.01
C PRO A 39 29.36 32.93 26.10
N ALA A 40 29.19 33.67 25.00
CA ALA A 40 28.31 34.85 24.95
C ALA A 40 26.83 34.48 25.15
N PHE A 41 26.46 33.24 24.86
CA PHE A 41 25.12 32.69 25.04
C PHE A 41 25.10 31.72 26.23
N PRO A 42 24.09 31.78 27.12
CA PRO A 42 23.96 30.83 28.21
C PRO A 42 23.75 29.40 27.72
N GLU A 43 24.48 28.45 28.30
CA GLU A 43 24.40 27.03 27.92
C GLU A 43 23.00 26.44 28.18
N TRP A 44 22.39 26.79 29.33
CA TRP A 44 21.04 26.33 29.68
C TRP A 44 19.99 26.71 28.63
N LEU A 45 20.12 27.89 28.01
CA LEU A 45 19.21 28.35 26.96
C LEU A 45 19.38 27.52 25.70
N THR A 46 20.63 27.21 25.33
CA THR A 46 20.94 26.36 24.18
C THR A 46 20.37 24.95 24.36
N ILE A 47 20.49 24.38 25.56
CA ILE A 47 19.94 23.06 25.90
C ILE A 47 18.40 23.07 25.80
N ILE A 48 17.74 24.08 26.36
CA ILE A 48 16.27 24.22 26.27
C ILE A 48 15.82 24.34 24.81
N MET A 49 16.49 25.20 24.02
CA MET A 49 16.16 25.37 22.59
C MET A 49 16.34 24.07 21.80
N LEU A 50 17.41 23.31 22.08
CA LEU A 50 17.64 22.01 21.47
C LEU A 50 16.53 21.01 21.84
N CYS A 51 16.11 20.98 23.11
CA CYS A 51 15.03 20.10 23.56
C CYS A 51 13.70 20.44 22.88
N VAL A 52 13.35 21.72 22.81
CA VAL A 52 12.13 22.20 22.13
C VAL A 52 12.18 21.89 20.63
N TYR A 53 13.32 22.14 19.98
CA TYR A 53 13.53 21.81 18.57
C TYR A 53 13.35 20.31 18.32
N LEU A 54 14.01 19.46 19.10
CA LEU A 54 13.88 18.01 18.98
C LEU A 54 12.46 17.53 19.28
N LEU A 55 11.78 18.13 20.26
CA LEU A 55 10.40 17.81 20.61
C LEU A 55 9.47 18.12 19.43
N PHE A 56 9.52 19.34 18.89
CA PHE A 56 8.69 19.71 17.74
C PHE A 56 9.02 18.87 16.50
N ALA A 57 10.31 18.69 16.19
CA ALA A 57 10.72 17.87 15.06
C ALA A 57 10.18 16.44 15.21
N ASN A 58 10.36 15.79 16.36
CA ASN A 58 9.89 14.42 16.56
C ASN A 58 8.37 14.33 16.59
N ILE A 59 7.66 15.24 17.28
CA ILE A 59 6.20 15.23 17.30
C ILE A 59 5.64 15.44 15.90
N LEU A 60 6.14 16.42 15.14
CA LEU A 60 5.66 16.68 13.78
C LEU A 60 6.02 15.55 12.81
N LEU A 61 7.26 15.05 12.85
CA LEU A 61 7.71 13.96 11.98
C LEU A 61 6.97 12.66 12.28
N LEU A 62 6.81 12.28 13.55
CA LEU A 62 6.09 11.05 13.91
C LEU A 62 4.61 11.15 13.56
N ASN A 63 3.95 12.27 13.86
CA ASN A 63 2.54 12.44 13.51
C ASN A 63 2.31 12.41 11.99
N LEU A 64 3.19 13.04 11.20
CA LEU A 64 3.10 13.00 9.74
C LEU A 64 3.42 11.61 9.19
N LEU A 65 4.44 10.94 9.71
CA LEU A 65 4.83 9.59 9.29
C LEU A 65 3.72 8.57 9.55
N ILE A 66 3.13 8.60 10.75
CA ILE A 66 1.98 7.76 11.11
C ILE A 66 0.80 8.06 10.17
N ALA A 67 0.53 9.33 9.85
CA ALA A 67 -0.55 9.70 8.94
C ALA A 67 -0.35 9.11 7.53
N ILE A 68 0.87 9.17 6.97
CA ILE A 68 1.19 8.60 5.65
C ILE A 68 1.08 7.07 5.68
N PHE A 69 1.58 6.42 6.73
CA PHE A 69 1.43 4.96 6.86
C PHE A 69 -0.03 4.55 6.98
N ASN A 70 -0.85 5.28 7.74
CA ASN A 70 -2.28 5.00 7.83
C ASN A 70 -3.00 5.20 6.48
N PHE A 71 -2.68 6.26 5.75
CA PHE A 71 -3.26 6.51 4.42
C PHE A 71 -2.93 5.39 3.43
N THR A 72 -1.64 5.06 3.31
CA THR A 72 -1.18 3.99 2.41
C THR A 72 -1.69 2.61 2.83
N PHE A 73 -1.77 2.34 4.14
CA PHE A 73 -2.36 1.10 4.65
C PHE A 73 -3.84 0.99 4.30
N GLN A 74 -4.62 2.07 4.43
CA GLN A 74 -6.04 2.08 4.02
C GLN A 74 -6.19 1.86 2.51
N GLU A 75 -5.40 2.55 1.68
CA GLU A 75 -5.44 2.39 0.22
C GLU A 75 -5.08 0.95 -0.24
N VAL A 76 -4.09 0.33 0.43
CA VAL A 76 -3.70 -1.06 0.15
C VAL A 76 -4.74 -2.04 0.71
N GLN A 77 -5.29 -1.79 1.90
CA GLN A 77 -6.28 -2.67 2.54
C GLN A 77 -7.59 -2.72 1.75
N ASP A 78 -8.07 -1.58 1.23
CA ASP A 78 -9.27 -1.51 0.37
C ASP A 78 -9.13 -2.36 -0.91
N ASN A 79 -7.90 -2.64 -1.34
CA ASN A 79 -7.60 -3.47 -2.50
C ASN A 79 -7.05 -4.87 -2.16
N THR A 80 -6.82 -5.18 -0.89
CA THR A 80 -6.18 -6.44 -0.46
C THR A 80 -7.04 -7.65 -0.80
N ASP A 81 -8.35 -7.56 -0.66
CA ASP A 81 -9.28 -8.62 -1.07
C ASP A 81 -9.19 -8.94 -2.56
N ARG A 82 -9.03 -7.91 -3.41
CA ARG A 82 -8.87 -8.10 -4.86
C ARG A 82 -7.52 -8.73 -5.19
N ILE A 83 -6.45 -8.25 -4.55
CA ILE A 83 -5.10 -8.77 -4.72
C ILE A 83 -5.02 -10.23 -4.28
N TRP A 84 -5.59 -10.57 -3.12
CA TRP A 84 -5.64 -11.95 -2.64
C TRP A 84 -6.43 -12.86 -3.57
N LYS A 85 -7.60 -12.41 -4.07
CA LYS A 85 -8.40 -13.17 -5.04
C LYS A 85 -7.63 -13.38 -6.35
N PHE A 86 -6.89 -12.38 -6.82
CA PHE A 86 -6.06 -12.48 -8.02
C PHE A 86 -4.89 -13.45 -7.85
N GLN A 87 -4.10 -13.28 -6.78
CA GLN A 87 -2.97 -14.16 -6.47
C GLN A 87 -3.41 -15.61 -6.26
N ARG A 88 -4.53 -15.83 -5.57
CA ARG A 88 -5.12 -17.16 -5.39
C ARG A 88 -5.53 -17.78 -6.72
N TYR A 89 -6.10 -17.01 -7.65
CA TYR A 89 -6.50 -17.52 -8.96
C TYR A 89 -5.28 -17.97 -9.78
N GLU A 90 -4.22 -17.16 -9.84
CA GLU A 90 -2.98 -17.52 -10.55
C GLU A 90 -2.37 -18.81 -10.00
N LEU A 91 -2.34 -18.95 -8.66
CA LEU A 91 -1.88 -20.17 -8.02
C LEU A 91 -2.73 -21.39 -8.43
N ILE A 92 -4.06 -21.30 -8.33
CA ILE A 92 -4.97 -22.39 -8.67
C ILE A 92 -4.86 -22.78 -10.15
N LYS A 93 -4.75 -21.79 -11.05
CA LYS A 93 -4.58 -22.02 -12.49
C LYS A 93 -3.30 -22.80 -12.79
N GLU A 94 -2.20 -22.42 -12.13
CA GLU A 94 -0.93 -23.13 -12.25
C GLU A 94 -1.05 -24.58 -11.74
N TYR A 95 -1.63 -24.81 -10.55
CA TYR A 95 -1.82 -26.16 -10.02
C TYR A 95 -2.76 -27.04 -10.85
N HIS A 96 -3.83 -26.46 -11.43
CA HIS A 96 -4.77 -27.21 -12.27
C HIS A 96 -4.15 -27.68 -13.59
N SER A 97 -3.17 -26.93 -14.11
CA SER A 97 -2.46 -27.28 -15.36
C SER A 97 -1.41 -28.37 -15.19
N ARG A 98 -0.96 -28.63 -13.95
CA ARG A 98 0.03 -29.66 -13.63
C ARG A 98 -0.68 -30.98 -13.29
N PRO A 99 -0.24 -32.13 -13.82
CA PRO A 99 -0.81 -33.40 -13.42
C PRO A 99 -0.63 -33.62 -11.91
N ALA A 100 -1.64 -34.16 -11.25
CA ALA A 100 -1.82 -34.26 -9.79
C ALA A 100 -0.79 -35.13 -9.03
N ALA A 101 0.33 -35.47 -9.65
CA ALA A 101 1.40 -36.24 -9.04
C ALA A 101 2.35 -35.30 -8.27
N PRO A 102 2.78 -35.65 -7.03
CA PRO A 102 3.82 -34.92 -6.35
C PRO A 102 5.09 -34.86 -7.24
N PRO A 103 5.97 -33.85 -7.07
CA PRO A 103 7.14 -33.62 -7.91
C PRO A 103 7.93 -34.87 -8.40
N PRO A 104 8.14 -35.92 -7.58
CA PRO A 104 8.83 -37.13 -8.05
C PRO A 104 8.07 -38.04 -9.04
N PHE A 105 6.72 -37.98 -9.13
CA PHE A 105 5.93 -38.94 -9.94
C PHE A 105 5.28 -38.35 -11.21
N ILE A 106 5.55 -37.08 -11.52
CA ILE A 106 5.01 -36.36 -12.70
C ILE A 106 5.35 -37.07 -14.03
N ILE A 107 6.54 -37.65 -14.13
CA ILE A 107 7.02 -38.31 -15.35
C ILE A 107 6.18 -39.56 -15.68
N LEU A 108 5.79 -40.34 -14.67
CA LEU A 108 4.98 -41.56 -14.84
C LEU A 108 3.55 -41.24 -15.29
N SER A 109 2.95 -40.15 -14.78
CA SER A 109 1.61 -39.76 -15.21
C SER A 109 1.59 -39.27 -16.67
N HIS A 110 2.62 -38.53 -17.09
CA HIS A 110 2.75 -38.11 -18.49
C HIS A 110 2.95 -39.32 -19.43
N LEU A 111 3.76 -40.31 -19.02
CA LEU A 111 3.97 -41.54 -19.78
C LEU A 111 2.68 -42.35 -19.95
N TYR A 112 1.89 -42.51 -18.89
CA TYR A 112 0.60 -43.22 -18.94
C TYR A 112 -0.42 -42.53 -19.87
N ILE A 113 -0.53 -41.20 -19.80
CA ILE A 113 -1.44 -40.42 -20.67
C ILE A 113 -1.00 -40.50 -22.14
N PHE A 114 0.31 -40.43 -22.40
CA PHE A 114 0.88 -40.56 -23.74
C PHE A 114 0.58 -41.94 -24.35
N ILE A 115 0.86 -43.01 -23.59
CA ILE A 115 0.55 -44.39 -24.00
C ILE A 115 -0.94 -44.56 -24.26
N ARG A 116 -1.81 -44.02 -23.38
CA ARG A 116 -3.26 -44.10 -23.54
C ARG A 116 -3.76 -43.37 -24.79
N ASN A 117 -3.25 -42.17 -25.09
CA ASN A 117 -3.69 -41.42 -26.26
C ASN A 117 -3.19 -42.01 -27.57
N VAL A 118 -1.97 -42.55 -27.60
CA VAL A 118 -1.38 -43.16 -28.81
C VAL A 118 -1.99 -44.53 -29.11
N LEU A 119 -2.31 -45.34 -28.09
CA LEU A 119 -2.82 -46.70 -28.28
C LEU A 119 -4.36 -46.81 -28.36
N LEU A 120 -5.12 -45.95 -27.67
CA LEU A 120 -6.59 -46.09 -27.59
C LEU A 120 -7.37 -45.20 -28.56
N CYS A 121 -6.71 -44.37 -29.38
CA CYS A 121 -7.32 -43.55 -30.46
C CYS A 121 -8.74 -43.04 -30.14
N ARG A 122 -8.93 -42.45 -28.95
CA ARG A 122 -10.26 -41.99 -28.54
C ARG A 122 -10.59 -40.72 -29.33
N PRO A 123 -11.73 -40.66 -30.03
CA PRO A 123 -12.15 -39.43 -30.68
C PRO A 123 -12.34 -38.34 -29.62
N PRO A 124 -11.94 -37.09 -29.90
CA PRO A 124 -12.11 -36.00 -28.96
C PRO A 124 -13.61 -35.82 -28.67
N LEU A 125 -13.94 -35.74 -27.39
CA LEU A 125 -15.30 -35.46 -26.87
C LEU A 125 -15.68 -34.00 -27.19
N LYS A 126 -15.75 -33.63 -28.47
CA LYS A 126 -15.86 -32.24 -28.95
C LYS A 126 -17.31 -31.81 -29.15
N SER A 127 -18.18 -32.74 -29.59
CA SER A 127 -19.60 -32.47 -29.88
C SER A 127 -20.39 -32.09 -28.63
N ARG A 128 -20.27 -32.86 -27.53
CA ARG A 128 -21.00 -32.59 -26.29
C ARG A 128 -20.61 -31.24 -25.66
N LYS A 129 -19.31 -30.91 -25.66
CA LYS A 129 -18.82 -29.62 -25.13
C LYS A 129 -19.39 -28.43 -25.90
N PHE A 130 -19.47 -28.50 -27.24
CA PHE A 130 -19.99 -27.40 -28.07
C PHE A 130 -21.45 -27.06 -27.77
N SER A 131 -22.31 -28.07 -27.57
CA SER A 131 -23.71 -27.85 -27.20
C SER A 131 -23.84 -27.18 -25.83
N GLU A 132 -23.02 -27.61 -24.86
CA GLU A 132 -23.01 -27.07 -23.49
C GLU A 132 -22.56 -25.60 -23.46
N TYR A 133 -21.58 -25.22 -24.30
CA TYR A 133 -21.17 -23.81 -24.45
C TYR A 133 -22.26 -22.91 -25.04
N ASN A 134 -22.98 -23.38 -26.06
CA ASN A 134 -24.05 -22.60 -26.69
C ASN A 134 -25.21 -22.35 -25.71
N GLU A 135 -25.59 -23.34 -24.91
CA GLU A 135 -26.61 -23.19 -23.88
C GLU A 135 -26.15 -22.20 -22.79
N LEU A 136 -24.89 -22.29 -22.36
CA LEU A 136 -24.31 -21.38 -21.38
C LEU A 136 -24.26 -19.92 -21.88
N LEU A 137 -23.91 -19.70 -23.15
CA LEU A 137 -23.93 -18.37 -23.77
C LEU A 137 -25.35 -17.79 -23.81
N SER A 138 -26.34 -18.61 -24.13
CA SER A 138 -27.74 -18.17 -24.16
C SER A 138 -28.24 -17.76 -22.77
N TRP A 139 -27.83 -18.50 -21.73
CA TRP A 139 -28.10 -18.17 -20.34
C TRP A 139 -27.40 -16.90 -19.88
N GLU A 140 -26.13 -16.71 -20.23
CA GLU A 140 -25.37 -15.50 -19.93
C GLU A 140 -26.01 -14.25 -20.55
N ALA A 141 -26.43 -14.34 -21.83
CA ALA A 141 -27.09 -13.25 -22.53
C ALA A 141 -28.42 -12.87 -21.85
N LEU A 142 -29.26 -13.84 -21.52
CA LEU A 142 -30.54 -13.60 -20.85
C LEU A 142 -30.36 -12.98 -19.46
N MET A 143 -29.35 -13.44 -18.71
CA MET A 143 -29.08 -12.91 -17.38
C MET A 143 -28.51 -11.49 -17.44
N LYS A 144 -27.67 -11.20 -18.43
CA LYS A 144 -27.18 -9.85 -18.72
C LYS A 144 -28.34 -8.89 -18.99
N ASP A 145 -29.28 -9.28 -19.85
CA ASP A 145 -30.43 -8.43 -20.18
C ASP A 145 -31.30 -8.18 -18.95
N ARG A 146 -31.57 -9.22 -18.14
CA ARG A 146 -32.32 -9.08 -16.89
C ARG A 146 -31.62 -8.13 -15.90
N TYR A 147 -30.29 -8.24 -15.77
CA TYR A 147 -29.50 -7.38 -14.90
C TYR A 147 -29.50 -5.92 -15.37
N LEU A 148 -29.37 -5.69 -16.68
CA LEU A 148 -29.44 -4.35 -17.26
C LEU A 148 -30.82 -3.72 -17.02
N LEU A 149 -31.90 -4.47 -17.22
CA LEU A 149 -33.26 -4.03 -16.93
C LEU A 149 -33.46 -3.70 -15.45
N SER A 150 -33.00 -4.57 -14.54
CA SER A 150 -33.13 -4.31 -13.10
C SER A 150 -32.34 -3.07 -12.67
N THR A 151 -31.14 -2.90 -13.22
CA THR A 151 -30.29 -1.74 -12.94
C THR A 151 -30.89 -0.46 -13.49
N GLN A 152 -31.42 -0.48 -14.72
CA GLN A 152 -32.11 0.65 -15.33
C GLN A 152 -33.35 1.03 -14.53
N GLN A 153 -34.14 0.04 -14.08
CA GLN A 153 -35.32 0.28 -13.25
C GLN A 153 -34.97 0.93 -11.92
N GLN A 154 -33.96 0.45 -11.21
CA GLN A 154 -33.47 1.10 -9.98
C GLN A 154 -32.98 2.53 -10.23
N ARG A 155 -32.27 2.74 -11.35
CA ARG A 155 -31.76 4.07 -11.73
C ARG A 155 -32.87 5.03 -12.11
N SER A 156 -33.94 4.55 -12.76
CA SER A 156 -35.16 5.31 -13.05
C SER A 156 -35.96 5.64 -11.78
N GLN A 157 -35.92 4.79 -10.77
CA GLN A 157 -36.55 5.05 -9.47
C GLN A 157 -35.72 5.97 -8.56
N THR A 158 -34.50 6.32 -8.95
CA THR A 158 -33.65 7.24 -8.17
C THR A 158 -34.23 8.65 -8.21
N MET A 159 -34.31 9.31 -7.05
CA MET A 159 -34.88 10.66 -6.93
C MET A 159 -34.26 11.65 -7.94
N GLU A 160 -32.96 11.58 -8.19
CA GLU A 160 -32.28 12.43 -9.18
C GLU A 160 -32.90 12.33 -10.58
N ARG A 161 -33.20 11.12 -11.05
CA ARG A 161 -33.79 10.90 -12.37
C ARG A 161 -35.26 11.32 -12.42
N CYS A 162 -35.99 11.08 -11.34
CA CYS A 162 -37.37 11.56 -11.17
C CYS A 162 -37.43 13.10 -11.17
N ILE A 163 -36.49 13.78 -10.52
CA ILE A 163 -36.39 15.24 -10.53
C ILE A 163 -36.11 15.77 -11.94
N VAL A 164 -35.18 15.15 -12.67
CA VAL A 164 -34.89 15.53 -14.07
C VAL A 164 -36.10 15.33 -14.98
N ASP A 165 -36.76 14.17 -14.90
CA ASP A 165 -37.96 13.87 -15.69
C ASP A 165 -39.11 14.84 -15.37
N THR A 166 -39.24 15.21 -14.09
CA THR A 166 -40.24 16.19 -13.64
C THR A 166 -39.90 17.57 -14.19
N ALA A 167 -38.65 18.03 -14.07
CA ALA A 167 -38.20 19.33 -14.59
C ALA A 167 -38.42 19.44 -16.11
N GLN A 168 -38.01 18.43 -16.88
CA GLN A 168 -38.16 18.39 -18.34
C GLN A 168 -39.63 18.35 -18.78
N LYS A 169 -40.53 17.79 -17.96
CA LYS A 169 -41.98 17.77 -18.24
C LYS A 169 -42.63 19.15 -18.06
N TYR A 170 -42.09 20.00 -17.19
CA TYR A 170 -42.64 21.34 -16.93
C TYR A 170 -41.94 22.45 -17.71
N GLU A 171 -40.72 22.23 -18.23
CA GLU A 171 -40.01 23.17 -19.13
C GLU A 171 -40.84 23.67 -20.33
N PRO A 172 -41.49 22.81 -21.14
CA PRO A 172 -42.29 23.26 -22.28
C PRO A 172 -43.64 23.90 -21.90
N LEU A 173 -44.02 23.89 -20.61
CA LEU A 173 -45.25 24.54 -20.11
C LEU A 173 -44.98 25.98 -19.63
N GLN A 174 -43.71 26.41 -19.59
CA GLN A 174 -43.28 27.75 -19.18
C GLN A 174 -42.86 28.66 -20.36
N SER A 175 -43.01 28.20 -21.60
CA SER A 175 -42.80 28.96 -22.85
C SER A 175 -44.11 29.28 -23.54
#